data_AF-A0A914G5M7-F1
#
_entry.id   AF-A0A914G5M7-F1
#
_cell.length_a   1.000
_cell.length_b   1.000
_cell.length_c   1.000
_cell.angle_alpha   90.00
_cell.angle_beta   90.00
_cell.angle_gamma   90.00
#
_symmetry.space_group_name_H-M   'P 1'
#
loop_
_entity.id
_entity.type
_entity.pdbx_description
1 polymer ?
#
loop_
_entity_poly.entity_id
_entity_poly.type
_entity_poly.pdbx_seq_one_letter_code
_entity_poly.pdbx_strand_id
1 'polypeptide(L)'
;MIDKLIQAVRDESWPEATQLLYNHWSEKCPKLYTTPDDEPWDNKVDEDSINKELLAPLAAMYILDNQETSKGEAVSLKPLTEKVGIKETLRKPGQLCGRMFRHGDPTYTCKECALDDTCVLCLECFKQSPHAKHKYKVMHSSYGTGYCDCGDVQAWSKDYACKLHTAEPQPGDEEL
;
A
#
# COMPACT_ATOMS: atom_id res chain seq x y z
N MET A 1 -0.09 -25.51 7.46
CA MET A 1 0.29 -25.12 6.08
C MET A 1 1.43 -24.11 6.14
N ILE A 2 1.26 -22.99 6.85
CA ILE A 2 2.26 -21.92 7.00
C ILE A 2 3.64 -22.45 7.43
N ASP A 3 3.72 -23.35 8.42
CA ASP A 3 5.04 -23.88 8.86
C ASP A 3 5.80 -24.61 7.75
N LYS A 4 5.09 -25.39 6.92
CA LYS A 4 5.68 -26.07 5.76
C LYS A 4 6.15 -25.07 4.71
N LEU A 5 5.37 -24.01 4.51
CA LEU A 5 5.71 -22.93 3.59
C LEU A 5 6.97 -22.18 4.06
N ILE A 6 7.03 -21.81 5.34
CA ILE A 6 8.20 -21.18 5.96
C ILE A 6 9.42 -22.09 5.84
N GLN A 7 9.27 -23.39 6.11
CA GLN A 7 10.35 -24.36 6.00
C GLN A 7 10.87 -24.46 4.56
N ALA A 8 9.99 -24.59 3.56
CA ALA A 8 10.39 -24.62 2.16
C ALA A 8 11.19 -23.38 1.74
N VAL A 9 10.84 -22.20 2.25
CA VAL A 9 11.61 -20.97 1.97
C VAL A 9 12.92 -20.91 2.73
N ARG A 10 12.98 -21.42 3.97
CA ARG A 10 14.25 -21.58 4.71
C ARG A 10 15.22 -22.52 3.98
N ASP A 11 14.68 -23.53 3.31
CA ASP A 11 15.43 -24.49 2.51
C ASP A 11 15.70 -23.99 1.07
N GLU A 12 15.33 -22.74 0.76
CA GLU A 12 15.44 -22.11 -0.58
C GLU A 12 14.71 -22.88 -1.70
N SER A 13 13.75 -23.73 -1.33
CA SER A 13 12.92 -24.55 -2.22
C SER A 13 11.74 -23.75 -2.75
N TRP A 14 12.02 -22.77 -3.62
CA TRP A 14 10.98 -21.91 -4.24
C TRP A 14 9.89 -22.68 -5.01
N PRO A 15 10.21 -23.78 -5.75
CA PRO A 15 9.16 -24.57 -6.41
C PRO A 15 8.18 -25.20 -5.41
N GLU A 16 8.67 -25.70 -4.29
CA GLU A 16 7.82 -26.28 -3.24
C GLU A 16 6.97 -25.22 -2.55
N ALA A 17 7.57 -24.08 -2.18
CA ALA A 17 6.84 -22.97 -1.59
C ALA A 17 5.71 -22.47 -2.51
N THR A 18 6.00 -22.34 -3.81
CA THR A 18 5.01 -21.97 -4.83
C THR A 18 3.89 -22.99 -4.93
N GLN A 19 4.22 -24.28 -4.96
CA GLN A 19 3.21 -25.35 -5.04
C GLN A 19 2.32 -25.39 -3.78
N LEU A 20 2.89 -25.16 -2.60
CA LEU A 20 2.15 -25.08 -1.34
C LEU A 20 1.15 -23.93 -1.35
N LEU A 21 1.57 -22.73 -1.77
CA LEU A 21 0.70 -21.57 -1.93
C LEU A 21 -0.39 -21.82 -2.97
N TYR A 22 -0.02 -22.34 -4.15
CA TYR A 22 -0.96 -22.64 -5.22
C TYR A 22 -2.06 -23.62 -4.76
N ASN A 23 -1.67 -24.71 -4.11
CA ASN A 23 -2.62 -25.71 -3.60
C ASN A 23 -3.57 -25.10 -2.56
N HIS A 24 -3.02 -24.31 -1.62
CA HIS A 24 -3.81 -23.66 -0.58
C HIS A 24 -4.79 -22.64 -1.17
N TRP A 25 -4.33 -21.73 -2.03
CA TRP A 25 -5.18 -20.73 -2.68
C TRP A 25 -6.24 -21.35 -3.60
N SER A 26 -5.89 -22.41 -4.33
CA SER A 26 -6.86 -23.13 -5.17
C SER A 26 -8.02 -23.72 -4.35
N GLU A 27 -7.77 -24.10 -3.09
CA GLU A 27 -8.81 -24.59 -2.18
C GLU A 27 -9.59 -23.45 -1.48
N LYS A 28 -8.90 -22.37 -1.08
CA LYS A 28 -9.50 -21.30 -0.27
C LYS A 28 -10.17 -20.21 -1.08
N CYS A 29 -9.58 -19.75 -2.19
CA CYS A 29 -10.10 -18.63 -2.97
C CYS A 29 -11.56 -18.84 -3.40
N PRO A 30 -11.97 -20.01 -3.94
CA PRO A 30 -13.38 -20.20 -4.32
C PRO A 30 -14.32 -19.99 -3.14
N LYS A 31 -13.97 -20.50 -1.95
CA LYS A 31 -14.80 -20.41 -0.73
C LYS A 31 -14.91 -18.98 -0.20
N LEU A 32 -13.84 -18.18 -0.33
CA LEU A 32 -13.78 -16.79 0.15
C LEU A 32 -14.58 -15.83 -0.73
N TYR A 33 -14.65 -16.10 -2.04
CA TYR A 33 -15.30 -15.23 -3.01
C TYR A 33 -16.60 -15.84 -3.56
N THR A 34 -17.14 -16.89 -2.94
CA THR A 34 -18.44 -17.45 -3.33
C THR A 34 -19.52 -16.42 -3.01
N THR A 35 -20.32 -16.05 -4.00
CA THR A 35 -21.49 -15.19 -3.80
C THR A 35 -22.62 -16.00 -3.16
N PRO A 36 -23.38 -15.43 -2.21
CA PRO A 36 -24.59 -16.06 -1.70
C PRO A 36 -25.58 -16.34 -2.83
N ASP A 37 -26.19 -17.54 -2.84
CA ASP A 37 -27.17 -17.91 -3.86
C ASP A 37 -28.43 -17.03 -3.82
N ASP A 38 -28.83 -16.61 -2.61
CA ASP A 38 -30.06 -15.83 -2.38
C ASP A 38 -29.89 -14.33 -2.66
N GLU A 39 -28.66 -13.80 -2.51
CA GLU A 39 -28.34 -12.39 -2.70
C GLU A 39 -27.04 -12.24 -3.52
N PRO A 40 -27.06 -12.55 -4.83
CA PRO A 40 -25.86 -12.51 -5.68
C PRO A 40 -25.29 -11.09 -5.87
N TRP A 41 -26.04 -10.06 -5.47
CA TRP A 41 -25.59 -8.67 -5.42
C TRP A 41 -24.96 -8.28 -4.08
N ASP A 42 -25.06 -9.10 -3.02
CA ASP A 42 -24.30 -8.84 -1.79
C ASP A 42 -22.86 -9.32 -1.99
N ASN A 43 -22.05 -8.39 -2.47
CA ASN A 43 -20.62 -8.57 -2.71
C ASN A 43 -19.77 -8.20 -1.49
N LYS A 44 -20.33 -8.26 -0.27
CA LYS A 44 -19.52 -8.18 0.96
C LYS A 44 -18.53 -9.31 0.98
N VAL A 45 -17.29 -8.95 1.28
CA VAL A 45 -16.20 -9.90 1.36
C VAL A 45 -15.73 -9.96 2.81
N ASP A 46 -15.47 -11.16 3.29
CA ASP A 46 -14.90 -11.37 4.61
C ASP A 46 -13.39 -11.04 4.57
N GLU A 47 -13.07 -9.77 4.82
CA GLU A 47 -11.70 -9.26 4.85
C GLU A 47 -10.83 -9.98 5.89
N ASP A 48 -11.39 -10.36 7.04
CA ASP A 48 -10.65 -11.11 8.07
C ASP A 48 -10.23 -12.48 7.53
N SER A 49 -11.16 -13.19 6.86
CA SER A 49 -10.87 -14.48 6.24
C SER A 49 -9.89 -14.37 5.07
N ILE A 50 -9.97 -13.32 4.24
CA ILE A 50 -8.97 -13.06 3.19
C ILE A 50 -7.59 -12.81 3.78
N ASN A 51 -7.51 -11.94 4.79
CA ASN A 51 -6.24 -11.64 5.46
C ASN A 51 -5.62 -12.92 6.02
N LYS A 52 -6.41 -13.72 6.72
CA LYS A 52 -5.96 -14.96 7.36
C LYS A 52 -5.58 -16.06 6.35
N GLU A 53 -6.38 -16.29 5.33
CA GLU A 53 -6.22 -17.44 4.44
C GLU A 53 -5.34 -17.14 3.23
N LEU A 54 -5.29 -15.90 2.74
CA LEU A 54 -4.55 -15.54 1.52
C LEU A 54 -3.29 -14.74 1.84
N LEU A 55 -3.42 -13.65 2.60
CA LEU A 55 -2.34 -12.69 2.81
C LEU A 55 -1.35 -13.11 3.91
N ALA A 56 -1.83 -13.70 5.02
CA ALA A 56 -0.98 -14.11 6.13
C ALA A 56 0.04 -15.19 5.75
N PRO A 57 -0.31 -16.25 4.99
CA PRO A 57 0.68 -17.22 4.53
C PRO A 57 1.75 -16.61 3.63
N LEU A 58 1.36 -15.69 2.73
CA LEU A 58 2.28 -15.00 1.84
C LEU A 58 3.23 -14.09 2.63
N ALA A 59 2.71 -13.30 3.55
CA ALA A 59 3.53 -12.44 4.40
C ALA A 59 4.47 -13.26 5.29
N ALA A 60 3.99 -14.34 5.90
CA ALA A 60 4.76 -15.25 6.74
C ALA A 60 5.99 -15.81 6.00
N MET A 61 5.84 -16.11 4.71
CA MET A 61 6.92 -16.49 3.82
C MET A 61 8.00 -15.41 3.70
N TYR A 62 7.61 -14.14 3.53
CA TYR A 62 8.55 -13.02 3.42
C TYR A 62 9.26 -12.69 4.74
N ILE A 63 8.56 -12.75 5.87
CA ILE A 63 9.14 -12.45 7.19
C ILE A 63 9.88 -13.66 7.81
N LEU A 64 9.64 -14.86 7.29
CA LEU A 64 10.11 -16.15 7.84
C LEU A 64 9.63 -16.44 9.27
N ASP A 65 8.42 -15.98 9.57
CA ASP A 65 7.77 -16.04 10.87
C ASP A 65 6.25 -16.11 10.70
N ASN A 66 5.56 -16.76 11.64
CA ASN A 66 4.11 -16.87 11.63
C ASN A 66 3.53 -15.89 12.64
N GLN A 67 3.18 -14.69 12.19
CA GLN A 67 2.46 -13.73 13.03
C GLN A 67 1.00 -14.15 13.16
N GLU A 68 0.54 -14.37 14.39
CA GLU A 68 -0.90 -14.45 14.66
C GLU A 68 -1.53 -13.07 14.41
N THR A 69 -2.54 -13.01 13.55
CA THR A 69 -3.33 -11.79 13.30
C THR A 69 -4.55 -11.78 14.22
N SER A 70 -4.80 -10.66 14.89
CA SER A 70 -6.02 -10.46 15.65
C SER A 70 -7.15 -9.94 14.74
N LYS A 71 -8.41 -10.01 15.20
CA LYS A 71 -9.57 -9.62 14.40
C LYS A 71 -9.49 -8.14 14.01
N GLY A 72 -9.59 -7.83 12.71
CA GLY A 72 -9.48 -6.48 12.18
C GLY A 72 -8.05 -5.94 12.03
N GLU A 73 -7.01 -6.74 12.31
CA GLU A 73 -5.62 -6.36 12.05
C GLU A 73 -5.12 -6.96 10.74
N ALA A 74 -4.64 -6.10 9.84
CA ALA A 74 -3.95 -6.53 8.64
C ALA A 74 -2.55 -7.08 8.97
N VAL A 75 -2.07 -8.00 8.13
CA VAL A 75 -0.75 -8.60 8.30
C VAL A 75 0.36 -7.55 8.15
N SER A 76 1.31 -7.53 9.07
CA SER A 76 2.38 -6.53 9.09
C SER A 76 3.70 -7.06 8.50
N LEU A 77 4.21 -6.38 7.46
CA LEU A 77 5.56 -6.61 6.94
C LEU A 77 6.65 -5.84 7.72
N LYS A 78 6.31 -5.20 8.86
CA LYS A 78 7.29 -4.48 9.68
C LYS A 78 8.50 -5.34 10.08
N PRO A 79 8.34 -6.63 10.44
CA PRO A 79 9.51 -7.45 10.75
C PRO A 79 10.44 -7.68 9.56
N LEU A 80 9.92 -7.67 8.32
CA LEU A 80 10.77 -7.69 7.13
C LEU A 80 11.60 -6.41 7.07
N THR A 81 10.96 -5.23 7.20
CA THR A 81 11.66 -3.95 7.16
C THR A 81 12.73 -3.83 8.26
N GLU A 82 12.44 -4.30 9.47
CA GLU A 82 13.39 -4.35 10.58
C GLU A 82 14.56 -5.29 10.28
N LYS A 83 14.27 -6.49 9.78
CA LYS A 83 15.28 -7.50 9.43
C LYS A 83 16.24 -7.04 8.33
N VAL A 84 15.75 -6.28 7.35
CA VAL A 84 16.59 -5.71 6.28
C VAL A 84 17.20 -4.35 6.66
N GLY A 85 16.97 -3.86 7.88
CA GLY A 85 17.53 -2.60 8.37
C GLY A 85 16.90 -1.34 7.73
N ILE A 86 15.72 -1.46 7.12
CA ILE A 86 14.94 -0.31 6.63
C ILE A 86 14.24 0.30 7.84
N LYS A 87 14.69 1.47 8.28
CA LYS A 87 13.97 2.25 9.29
C LYS A 87 12.77 2.90 8.60
N GLU A 88 11.58 2.76 9.16
CA GLU A 88 10.34 3.42 8.69
C GLU A 88 10.50 4.94 8.55
N THR A 89 11.39 5.54 9.36
CA THR A 89 11.71 6.96 9.34
C THR A 89 12.66 7.37 8.21
N LEU A 90 13.35 6.41 7.58
CA LEU A 90 14.22 6.64 6.42
C LEU A 90 13.38 6.51 5.15
N ARG A 91 12.53 7.51 4.87
CA ARG A 91 11.95 7.66 3.54
C ARG A 91 13.09 7.84 2.56
N LYS A 92 13.29 6.86 1.66
CA LYS A 92 14.35 6.94 0.67
C LYS A 92 13.97 7.98 -0.38
N PRO A 93 14.86 8.93 -0.73
CA PRO A 93 14.67 9.78 -1.90
C PRO A 93 14.28 8.92 -3.12
N GLY A 94 13.23 9.32 -3.84
CA GLY A 94 12.69 8.58 -4.99
C GLY A 94 11.61 7.54 -4.67
N GLN A 95 11.28 7.30 -3.40
CA GLN A 95 10.16 6.43 -3.03
C GLN A 95 8.84 7.20 -3.02
N LEU A 96 7.76 6.56 -3.49
CA LEU A 96 6.39 7.05 -3.33
C LEU A 96 6.05 7.30 -1.85
N CYS A 97 5.26 8.33 -1.59
CA CYS A 97 4.76 8.60 -0.25
C CYS A 97 3.82 7.51 0.24
N GLY A 98 2.76 7.22 -0.53
CA GLY A 98 1.82 6.12 -0.24
C GLY A 98 1.10 6.22 1.11
N ARG A 99 1.13 7.37 1.80
CA ARG A 99 0.44 7.54 3.09
C ARG A 99 -1.05 7.34 2.87
N MET A 100 -1.62 6.36 3.56
CA MET A 100 -3.07 6.11 3.60
C MET A 100 -3.78 7.25 4.36
N PHE A 101 -4.86 7.77 3.78
CA PHE A 101 -5.68 8.79 4.43
C PHE A 101 -6.63 8.18 5.44
N ARG A 102 -6.81 8.83 6.59
CA ARG A 102 -7.83 8.49 7.57
C ARG A 102 -9.09 9.30 7.33
N HIS A 103 -10.21 8.88 7.90
CA HIS A 103 -11.45 9.66 7.85
C HIS A 103 -11.20 11.07 8.39
N GLY A 104 -11.56 12.08 7.60
CA GLY A 104 -11.35 13.49 7.93
C GLY A 104 -9.94 14.02 7.62
N ASP A 105 -9.00 13.21 7.15
CA ASP A 105 -7.69 13.72 6.72
C ASP A 105 -7.87 14.68 5.52
N PRO A 106 -7.19 15.84 5.51
CA PRO A 106 -7.23 16.75 4.38
C PRO A 106 -6.40 16.20 3.21
N THR A 107 -6.97 16.27 2.02
CA THR A 107 -6.32 15.92 0.75
C THR A 107 -6.19 17.15 -0.14
N TYR A 108 -5.09 17.24 -0.88
CA TYR A 108 -4.75 18.39 -1.71
C TYR A 108 -4.59 17.97 -3.16
N THR A 109 -5.43 18.51 -4.05
CA THR A 109 -5.35 18.27 -5.51
C THR A 109 -4.94 19.55 -6.22
N CYS A 110 -3.81 19.54 -6.93
CA CYS A 110 -3.39 20.65 -7.76
C CYS A 110 -4.18 20.67 -9.08
N LYS A 111 -4.88 21.76 -9.37
CA LYS A 111 -5.71 21.89 -10.58
C LYS A 111 -4.90 22.17 -11.85
N GLU A 112 -3.62 22.45 -11.71
CA GLU A 112 -2.71 22.72 -12.82
C GLU A 112 -1.82 21.51 -13.16
N CYS A 113 -1.60 20.61 -12.20
CA CYS A 113 -0.61 19.55 -12.32
C CYS A 113 -1.19 18.13 -12.21
N ALA A 114 -2.31 17.94 -11.53
CA ALA A 114 -2.95 16.62 -11.44
C ALA A 114 -3.41 16.18 -12.84
N LEU A 115 -3.19 14.90 -13.19
CA LEU A 115 -3.72 14.36 -14.44
C LEU A 115 -5.24 14.15 -14.38
N ASP A 116 -5.79 13.86 -13.21
CA ASP A 116 -7.23 13.80 -12.96
C ASP A 116 -7.58 14.22 -11.52
N ASP A 117 -8.88 14.28 -11.22
CA ASP A 117 -9.40 14.75 -9.93
C ASP A 117 -9.22 13.76 -8.77
N THR A 118 -8.65 12.57 -9.03
CA THR A 118 -8.31 11.58 -8.01
C THR A 118 -6.90 11.74 -7.47
N CYS A 119 -6.01 12.46 -8.18
CA CYS A 119 -4.64 12.69 -7.73
C CYS A 119 -4.59 13.64 -6.51
N VAL A 120 -4.02 13.16 -5.41
CA VAL A 120 -4.07 13.82 -4.11
C VAL A 120 -2.73 13.73 -3.37
N LEU A 121 -2.39 14.82 -2.68
CA LEU A 121 -1.26 14.89 -1.76
C LEU A 121 -1.75 14.92 -0.31
N CYS A 122 -0.98 14.31 0.59
CA CYS A 122 -1.11 14.59 2.02
C CYS A 122 -0.53 15.95 2.38
N LEU A 123 -0.93 16.49 3.54
CA LEU A 123 -0.49 17.80 4.04
C LEU A 123 1.04 17.99 4.01
N GLU A 124 1.79 16.97 4.42
CA GLU A 124 3.25 17.01 4.47
C GLU A 124 3.88 17.11 3.08
N CYS A 125 3.35 16.35 2.11
CA CYS A 125 3.85 16.37 0.73
C CYS A 125 3.48 17.67 0.03
N PHE A 126 2.22 18.11 0.20
CA PHE A 126 1.74 19.37 -0.36
C PHE A 126 2.60 20.56 0.06
N LYS A 127 2.87 20.71 1.37
CA LYS A 127 3.70 21.78 1.92
C LYS A 127 5.14 21.79 1.42
N GLN A 128 5.66 20.63 1.01
CA GLN A 128 7.05 20.46 0.56
C GLN A 128 7.16 20.33 -0.96
N SER A 129 6.09 20.67 -1.68
CA SER A 129 6.03 20.63 -3.14
C SER A 129 5.73 22.01 -3.71
N PRO A 130 6.07 22.27 -4.99
CA PRO A 130 5.68 23.49 -5.69
C PRO A 130 4.15 23.72 -5.72
N HIS A 131 3.34 22.66 -5.59
CA HIS A 131 1.87 22.71 -5.65
C HIS A 131 1.23 23.63 -4.62
N ALA A 132 1.91 23.94 -3.51
CA ALA A 132 1.44 24.93 -2.54
C ALA A 132 1.31 26.35 -3.12
N LYS A 133 2.00 26.63 -4.24
CA LYS A 133 1.97 27.92 -4.96
C LYS A 133 1.06 27.89 -6.19
N HIS A 134 0.51 26.73 -6.56
CA HIS A 134 -0.44 26.58 -7.66
C HIS A 134 -1.89 26.77 -7.20
N LYS A 135 -2.85 26.75 -8.12
CA LYS A 135 -4.27 26.61 -7.82
C LYS A 135 -4.55 25.18 -7.40
N TYR A 136 -5.07 25.02 -6.18
CA TYR A 136 -5.41 23.71 -5.63
C TYR A 136 -6.83 23.68 -5.06
N LYS A 137 -7.34 22.47 -4.89
CA LYS A 137 -8.57 22.15 -4.18
C LYS A 137 -8.20 21.38 -2.92
N VAL A 138 -8.86 21.70 -1.81
CA VAL A 138 -8.78 20.92 -0.57
C VAL A 138 -10.07 20.14 -0.41
N MET A 139 -9.95 18.84 -0.13
CA MET A 139 -11.06 17.98 0.24
C MET A 139 -10.73 17.26 1.56
N HIS A 140 -11.73 16.63 2.15
CA HIS A 140 -11.54 15.78 3.33
C HIS A 140 -11.91 14.36 2.95
N SER A 141 -11.04 13.39 3.27
CA SER A 141 -11.32 11.99 2.98
C SER A 141 -12.58 11.56 3.73
N SER A 142 -13.63 11.25 2.97
CA SER A 142 -14.96 10.95 3.54
C SER A 142 -15.01 9.55 4.16
N TYR A 143 -14.20 8.61 3.67
CA TYR A 143 -14.23 7.22 4.11
C TYR A 143 -12.88 6.71 4.62
N GLY A 144 -11.87 7.56 4.73
CA GLY A 144 -10.51 7.11 5.08
C GLY A 144 -9.94 6.16 4.03
N THR A 145 -10.28 6.38 2.77
CA THR A 145 -9.77 5.62 1.63
C THR A 145 -8.89 6.53 0.77
N GLY A 146 -7.94 5.93 0.05
CA GLY A 146 -6.99 6.62 -0.81
C GLY A 146 -5.58 6.77 -0.20
N TYR A 147 -4.62 7.04 -1.07
CA TYR A 147 -3.21 7.16 -0.72
C TYR A 147 -2.65 8.46 -1.30
N CYS A 148 -1.60 8.98 -0.68
CA CYS A 148 -0.86 10.13 -1.21
C CYS A 148 -0.06 9.74 -2.46
N ASP A 149 -0.33 10.40 -3.58
CA ASP A 149 0.28 10.13 -4.89
C ASP A 149 1.63 10.86 -5.10
N CYS A 150 2.22 11.37 -4.03
CA CYS A 150 3.51 12.02 -4.10
C CYS A 150 4.61 11.01 -4.50
N GLY A 151 5.34 11.31 -5.55
CA GLY A 151 6.33 10.44 -6.17
C GLY A 151 5.81 9.69 -7.40
N ASP A 152 4.50 9.67 -7.64
CA ASP A 152 3.92 8.93 -8.76
C ASP A 152 3.94 9.78 -10.04
N VAL A 153 4.84 9.44 -10.97
CA VAL A 153 4.98 10.11 -12.27
C VAL A 153 3.73 10.02 -13.13
N GLN A 154 2.83 9.06 -12.87
CA GLN A 154 1.59 8.90 -13.60
C GLN A 154 0.42 9.70 -13.00
N ALA A 155 0.58 10.29 -11.82
CA ALA A 155 -0.45 11.13 -11.19
C ALA A 155 -0.30 12.62 -11.53
N TRP A 156 0.89 13.06 -11.96
CA TRP A 156 1.20 14.48 -12.13
C TRP A 156 1.86 14.76 -13.48
N SER A 157 1.42 15.82 -14.18
CA SER A 157 2.03 16.28 -15.44
C SER A 157 3.43 16.89 -15.25
N LYS A 158 3.71 17.40 -14.05
CA LYS A 158 4.99 17.96 -13.59
C LYS A 158 5.05 17.95 -12.07
N ASP A 159 6.24 18.17 -11.50
CA ASP A 159 6.45 18.27 -10.05
C ASP A 159 5.87 17.07 -9.27
N TYR A 160 6.07 15.86 -9.81
CA TYR A 160 5.42 14.63 -9.34
C TYR A 160 5.83 14.21 -7.92
N ALA A 161 6.95 14.73 -7.41
CA ALA A 161 7.47 14.43 -6.10
C ALA A 161 7.73 15.71 -5.29
N CYS A 162 7.58 15.64 -3.97
CA CYS A 162 8.03 16.69 -3.05
C CYS A 162 9.52 16.52 -2.71
N LYS A 163 10.10 17.50 -2.02
CA LYS A 163 11.52 17.46 -1.59
C LYS A 163 11.92 16.21 -0.79
N LEU A 164 10.97 15.51 -0.16
CA LEU A 164 11.22 14.25 0.56
C LEU A 164 11.15 12.99 -0.31
N HIS A 165 10.40 13.03 -1.40
CA HIS A 165 10.10 11.85 -2.23
C HIS A 165 10.72 11.93 -3.62
N THR A 166 11.44 13.01 -3.92
CA THR A 166 12.19 13.12 -5.18
C THR A 166 13.52 12.38 -5.08
N ALA A 167 13.93 11.68 -6.15
CA ALA A 167 15.25 11.02 -6.22
C ALA A 167 16.36 12.03 -6.57
N GLU A 168 16.00 13.04 -7.37
CA GLU A 168 16.88 14.11 -7.86
C GLU A 168 16.15 15.46 -7.71
N PRO A 169 16.86 16.59 -7.58
CA PRO A 169 16.24 17.92 -7.60
C PRO A 169 15.45 18.13 -8.90
N GLN A 170 14.20 18.60 -8.81
CA GLN A 170 13.40 18.91 -10.00
C GLN A 170 13.80 20.31 -10.55
N PRO A 171 13.69 20.54 -11.87
CA PRO A 171 13.97 21.86 -12.45
C PRO A 171 13.07 22.94 -11.81
N GLY A 172 13.67 23.90 -11.10
CA GLY A 172 12.96 24.98 -10.40
C GLY A 172 12.99 24.90 -8.85
N ASP A 173 13.60 23.86 -8.28
CA ASP A 173 13.78 23.74 -6.82
C ASP A 173 14.79 24.73 -6.21
N GLU A 174 15.55 25.47 -7.03
CA GLU A 174 16.62 26.38 -6.58
C GLU A 174 16.12 27.72 -5.98
N GLU A 175 14.83 28.07 -6.13
CA GLU A 175 14.28 29.37 -5.67
C GLU A 175 13.01 29.26 -4.79
N LEU A 176 12.79 28.15 -4.09
CA LEU A 176 11.63 27.94 -3.19
C LEU A 176 11.97 27.90 -1.69
#